data_AF-A0A8C1YYC5-F1
#
_entry.id   AF-A0A8C1YYC5-F1
#
_cell.length_a   1.000
_cell.length_b   1.000
_cell.length_c   1.000
_cell.angle_alpha   90.00
_cell.angle_beta   90.00
_cell.angle_gamma   90.00
#
_symmetry.space_group_name_H-M   'P 1'
#
loop_
_entity.id
_entity.type
_entity.pdbx_description
1 polymer ?
#
loop_
_entity_poly.entity_id
_entity_poly.type
_entity_poly.pdbx_seq_one_letter_code
_entity_poly.pdbx_strand_id
1 'polypeptide(L)'
;MELLSILLMMLNDVAAFEAKLDLFAQQLQEGNFTHFPVRLSQVTEPASFSPSIYCAYLRAQKDYFSSPFMDIKYLKSVLAFTGNPFACDIQATSVACGNLLCNTYPALIHCAVKILTCFGSTYLCESAFSAMGIIKSKKRSLLTDRHLTDCLRAATSEQQPDLKLLVKRMQTQISH
;
A
#
# COMPACT_ATOMS: atom_id res chain seq x y z
N MET A 1 11.51 -3.47 -13.51
CA MET A 1 10.17 -4.09 -13.49
C MET A 1 10.25 -5.58 -13.23
N GLU A 2 11.10 -6.33 -13.95
CA GLU A 2 11.21 -7.79 -13.85
C GLU A 2 11.56 -8.33 -12.45
N LEU A 3 12.50 -7.69 -11.74
CA LEU A 3 12.87 -8.06 -10.37
C LEU A 3 11.74 -7.84 -9.36
N LEU A 4 10.92 -6.83 -9.60
CA LEU A 4 9.77 -6.47 -8.77
C LEU A 4 8.62 -7.48 -8.94
N SER A 5 8.39 -7.92 -10.18
CA SER A 5 7.43 -8.99 -10.47
C SER A 5 7.86 -10.32 -9.86
N ILE A 6 9.16 -10.66 -9.89
CA ILE A 6 9.67 -11.89 -9.26
C ILE A 6 9.44 -11.84 -7.75
N LEU A 7 9.77 -10.73 -7.10
CA LEU A 7 9.55 -10.54 -5.67
C LEU A 7 8.06 -10.66 -5.29
N LEU A 8 7.16 -10.07 -6.10
CA LEU A 8 5.72 -10.18 -5.90
C LEU A 8 5.20 -11.61 -6.09
N MET A 9 5.72 -12.34 -7.09
CA MET A 9 5.39 -13.75 -7.30
C MET A 9 5.78 -14.60 -6.09
N MET A 10 7.04 -14.48 -5.63
CA MET A 10 7.50 -15.21 -4.45
C MET A 10 6.67 -14.90 -3.20
N LEU A 11 6.26 -13.65 -3.02
CA LEU A 11 5.37 -13.23 -1.93
C LEU A 11 3.99 -13.86 -2.01
N ASN A 12 3.44 -13.98 -3.21
CA ASN A 12 2.15 -14.62 -3.43
C ASN A 12 2.25 -16.14 -3.24
N ASP A 13 3.36 -16.77 -3.64
CA ASP A 13 3.60 -18.19 -3.43
C ASP A 13 3.71 -18.54 -1.94
N VAL A 14 4.43 -17.73 -1.15
CA VAL A 14 4.50 -17.90 0.32
C VAL A 14 3.10 -17.76 0.95
N ALA A 15 2.33 -16.75 0.54
CA ALA A 15 0.98 -16.57 1.05
C ALA A 15 0.03 -17.72 0.65
N ALA A 16 0.14 -18.24 -0.58
CA ALA A 16 -0.64 -19.37 -1.05
C ALA A 16 -0.28 -20.67 -0.30
N PHE A 17 1.01 -20.86 0.01
CA PHE A 17 1.46 -21.99 0.83
C PHE A 17 0.89 -21.94 2.25
N GLU A 18 0.92 -20.77 2.90
CA GLU A 18 0.32 -20.58 4.23
C GLU A 18 -1.19 -20.85 4.23
N ALA A 19 -1.92 -20.32 3.24
CA ALA A 19 -3.35 -20.56 3.07
C ALA A 19 -3.66 -22.05 2.85
N LYS A 20 -2.78 -22.78 2.15
CA LYS A 20 -2.92 -24.22 1.96
C LYS A 20 -2.76 -24.99 3.27
N LEU A 21 -1.83 -24.60 4.14
CA LEU A 21 -1.67 -25.22 5.47
C LEU A 21 -2.88 -24.94 6.37
N ASP A 22 -3.44 -23.74 6.31
CA ASP A 22 -4.68 -23.40 7.02
C ASP A 22 -5.87 -24.23 6.52
N LEU A 23 -6.02 -24.35 5.20
CA LEU A 23 -7.04 -25.19 4.58
C LEU A 23 -6.93 -26.64 5.05
N PHE A 24 -5.72 -27.19 5.08
CA PHE A 24 -5.47 -28.55 5.56
C PHE A 24 -5.81 -28.72 7.04
N ALA A 25 -5.45 -27.75 7.88
CA ALA A 25 -5.82 -27.77 9.29
C ALA A 25 -7.34 -27.72 9.49
N GLN A 26 -8.06 -26.90 8.73
CA GLN A 26 -9.52 -26.82 8.77
C GLN A 26 -10.18 -28.13 8.32
N GLN A 27 -9.75 -28.67 7.18
CA GLN A 27 -10.30 -29.92 6.64
C GLN A 27 -10.08 -31.10 7.58
N LEU A 28 -8.93 -31.17 8.27
CA LEU A 28 -8.69 -32.19 9.29
C LEU A 28 -9.66 -32.08 10.48
N GLN A 29 -10.03 -30.87 10.89
CA GLN A 29 -11.01 -30.66 11.97
C GLN A 29 -12.43 -31.05 11.53
N GLU A 30 -12.75 -30.83 10.25
CA GLU A 30 -14.03 -31.21 9.64
C GLU A 30 -14.12 -32.71 9.29
N GLY A 31 -13.06 -33.48 9.52
CA GLY A 31 -12.99 -34.90 9.16
C GLY A 31 -12.88 -35.16 7.65
N ASN A 32 -12.47 -34.14 6.89
CA ASN A 32 -12.28 -34.21 5.45
C ASN A 32 -10.82 -34.56 5.11
N PHE A 33 -10.61 -35.75 4.54
CA PHE A 33 -9.28 -36.27 4.23
C PHE A 33 -8.93 -36.29 2.74
N THR A 34 -9.71 -35.63 1.87
CA THR A 34 -9.55 -35.70 0.41
C THR A 34 -8.16 -35.28 -0.10
N HIS A 35 -7.44 -34.47 0.66
CA HIS A 35 -6.12 -33.96 0.32
C HIS A 35 -4.96 -34.73 0.98
N PHE A 36 -5.25 -35.73 1.81
CA PHE A 36 -4.25 -36.55 2.46
C PHE A 36 -4.18 -37.91 1.77
N PRO A 37 -2.98 -38.41 1.42
CA PRO A 37 -2.85 -39.74 0.85
C PRO A 37 -3.45 -40.79 1.80
N VAL A 38 -3.96 -41.87 1.20
CA VAL A 38 -4.81 -42.96 1.72
C VAL A 38 -4.46 -43.52 3.11
N ARG A 39 -3.29 -43.23 3.67
CA ARG A 39 -2.86 -43.72 4.98
C ARG A 39 -3.67 -43.15 6.16
N LEU A 40 -4.22 -41.94 6.05
CA LEU A 40 -5.11 -41.37 7.08
C LEU A 40 -6.56 -41.89 6.97
N SER A 41 -7.03 -42.21 5.76
CA SER A 41 -8.36 -42.81 5.56
C SER A 41 -8.42 -44.29 5.93
N GLN A 42 -7.27 -44.94 6.11
CA GLN A 42 -7.13 -46.34 6.55
C GLN A 42 -6.96 -46.50 8.07
N VAL A 43 -6.99 -45.42 8.86
CA VAL A 43 -6.93 -45.52 10.33
C VAL A 43 -8.32 -45.97 10.84
N THR A 44 -8.53 -47.28 10.82
CA THR A 44 -9.76 -47.97 11.26
C THR A 44 -9.88 -48.04 12.79
N GLU A 45 -8.88 -47.56 13.55
CA GLU A 45 -8.96 -47.47 15.02
C GLU A 45 -9.27 -46.03 15.47
N PRO A 46 -10.52 -45.73 15.85
CA PRO A 46 -10.95 -44.38 16.26
C PRO A 46 -10.28 -43.88 17.56
N ALA A 47 -9.50 -44.72 18.24
CA ALA A 47 -8.86 -44.41 19.52
C ALA A 47 -7.47 -43.75 19.40
N SER A 48 -6.83 -43.75 18.22
CA SER A 48 -5.42 -43.29 18.08
C SER A 48 -5.25 -41.99 17.29
N PHE A 49 -6.22 -41.62 16.44
CA PHE A 49 -6.11 -40.42 15.61
C PHE A 49 -6.75 -39.22 16.29
N SER A 50 -5.91 -38.26 16.69
CA SER A 50 -6.34 -36.97 17.21
C SER A 50 -6.05 -35.86 16.19
N PRO A 51 -7.08 -35.35 15.47
CA PRO A 51 -6.91 -34.27 14.50
C PRO A 51 -6.25 -33.02 15.10
N SER A 52 -6.42 -32.79 16.40
CA SER A 52 -5.87 -31.62 17.09
C SER A 52 -4.33 -31.62 17.13
N ILE A 53 -3.68 -32.79 17.25
CA ILE A 53 -2.21 -32.92 17.26
C ILE A 53 -1.66 -32.57 15.88
N TYR A 54 -2.28 -33.07 14.80
CA TYR A 54 -1.88 -32.75 13.44
C TYR A 54 -2.14 -31.28 13.09
N CYS A 55 -3.26 -30.71 13.55
CA CYS A 55 -3.52 -29.28 13.40
C CYS A 55 -2.49 -28.43 14.13
N ALA A 56 -2.08 -28.83 15.34
CA ALA A 56 -1.03 -28.15 16.09
C ALA A 56 0.31 -28.21 15.36
N TYR A 57 0.65 -29.37 14.78
CA TYR A 57 1.84 -29.53 13.95
C TYR A 57 1.82 -28.64 12.71
N LEU A 58 0.71 -28.64 11.95
CA LEU A 58 0.58 -27.78 10.75
C LEU A 58 0.67 -26.29 11.08
N ARG A 59 0.08 -25.86 12.21
CA ARG A 59 0.19 -24.48 12.70
C ARG A 59 1.62 -24.14 13.11
N ALA A 60 2.27 -25.00 13.89
CA ALA A 60 3.67 -24.78 14.28
C ALA A 60 4.60 -24.75 13.06
N GLN A 61 4.35 -25.60 12.06
CA GLN A 61 5.08 -25.59 10.81
C GLN A 61 4.83 -24.29 10.04
N LYS A 62 3.58 -23.84 9.93
CA LYS A 62 3.23 -22.54 9.36
C LYS A 62 3.96 -21.39 10.05
N ASP A 63 3.96 -21.35 11.37
CA ASP A 63 4.62 -20.29 12.15
C ASP A 63 6.14 -20.31 11.94
N TYR A 64 6.75 -21.50 11.95
CA TYR A 64 8.17 -21.68 11.68
C TYR A 64 8.55 -21.16 10.29
N PHE A 65 7.80 -21.57 9.26
CA PHE A 65 8.05 -21.12 7.88
C PHE A 65 7.71 -19.65 7.67
N SER A 66 6.72 -19.09 8.36
CA SER A 66 6.33 -17.68 8.25
C SER A 66 7.37 -16.74 8.88
N SER A 67 8.03 -17.17 9.95
CA SER A 67 8.93 -16.34 10.76
C SER A 67 10.04 -15.62 9.96
N PRO A 68 10.72 -16.25 8.98
CA PRO A 68 11.81 -15.61 8.25
C PRO A 68 11.34 -14.69 7.12
N PHE A 69 10.02 -14.68 6.80
CA PHE A 69 9.46 -13.82 5.75
C PHE A 69 8.67 -12.64 6.31
N MET A 70 8.75 -12.37 7.62
CA MET A 70 8.00 -11.27 8.24
C MET A 70 8.32 -9.92 7.61
N ASP A 71 9.60 -9.65 7.39
CA ASP A 71 10.14 -8.48 6.67
C ASP A 71 9.62 -8.39 5.22
N ILE A 72 9.60 -9.50 4.50
CA ILE A 72 9.10 -9.57 3.12
C ILE A 72 7.58 -9.38 3.08
N LYS A 73 6.83 -9.91 4.07
CA LYS A 73 5.39 -9.65 4.21
C LYS A 73 5.08 -8.16 4.39
N TYR A 74 5.93 -7.41 5.10
CA TYR A 74 5.82 -5.94 5.15
C TYR A 74 6.13 -5.28 3.81
N LEU A 75 7.02 -5.85 2.99
CA LEU A 75 7.23 -5.36 1.63
C LEU A 75 5.98 -5.52 0.77
N LYS A 76 5.10 -6.49 1.02
CA LYS A 76 3.87 -6.69 0.22
C LYS A 76 2.97 -5.43 0.21
N SER A 77 2.84 -4.73 1.33
CA SER A 77 2.05 -3.48 1.37
C SER A 77 2.76 -2.36 0.60
N VAL A 78 4.08 -2.26 0.72
CA VAL A 78 4.88 -1.31 -0.06
C VAL A 78 4.78 -1.64 -1.55
N LEU A 79 4.78 -2.90 -1.94
CA LEU A 79 4.71 -3.32 -3.34
C LEU A 79 3.30 -3.26 -3.93
N ALA A 80 2.26 -2.98 -3.13
CA ALA A 80 0.91 -2.82 -3.66
C ALA A 80 0.82 -1.70 -4.71
N PHE A 81 1.68 -0.66 -4.62
CA PHE A 81 1.74 0.40 -5.64
C PHE A 81 2.12 -0.11 -7.03
N THR A 82 2.83 -1.25 -7.12
CA THR A 82 3.33 -1.78 -8.39
C THR A 82 2.21 -2.38 -9.21
N GLY A 83 1.18 -2.91 -8.54
CA GLY A 83 -0.06 -3.37 -9.16
C GLY A 83 -1.05 -2.22 -9.36
N ASN A 84 -1.14 -1.29 -8.40
CA ASN A 84 -1.96 -0.10 -8.52
C ASN A 84 -1.32 1.08 -7.75
N PRO A 85 -0.82 2.12 -8.43
CA PRO A 85 -0.17 3.25 -7.78
C PRO A 85 -1.07 4.02 -6.80
N PHE A 86 -2.39 3.90 -6.93
CA PHE A 86 -3.38 4.54 -6.05
C PHE A 86 -3.83 3.65 -4.88
N ALA A 87 -3.48 2.36 -4.87
CA ALA A 87 -3.79 1.47 -3.75
C ALA A 87 -2.80 1.59 -2.59
N CYS A 88 -1.77 2.42 -2.75
CA CYS A 88 -0.74 2.64 -1.74
C CYS A 88 -1.22 3.68 -0.71
N ASP A 89 -1.39 3.25 0.54
CA ASP A 89 -1.58 4.19 1.66
C ASP A 89 -0.22 4.83 2.01
N ILE A 90 -0.07 6.10 1.64
CA ILE A 90 1.15 6.90 1.85
C ILE A 90 1.49 7.01 3.35
N GLN A 91 0.49 7.07 4.23
CA GLN A 91 0.71 7.20 5.67
C GLN A 91 1.22 5.88 6.25
N ALA A 92 0.58 4.75 5.91
CA ALA A 92 1.04 3.42 6.29
C ALA A 92 2.43 3.09 5.72
N THR A 93 2.71 3.55 4.49
CA THR A 93 4.00 3.37 3.82
C THR A 93 5.11 4.18 4.50
N SER A 94 4.82 5.41 4.96
CA SER A 94 5.82 6.22 5.68
C SER A 94 6.27 5.58 7.00
N VAL A 95 5.35 4.95 7.73
CA VAL A 95 5.62 4.28 9.01
C VAL A 95 6.37 2.96 8.80
N ALA A 96 5.98 2.17 7.79
CA ALA A 96 6.66 0.92 7.43
C ALA A 96 8.09 1.16 6.91
N CYS A 97 8.29 2.23 6.14
CA CYS A 97 9.61 2.69 5.71
C CYS A 97 10.47 3.21 6.88
N GLY A 98 9.87 3.61 8.00
CA GLY A 98 10.54 4.35 9.07
C GLY A 98 11.68 3.61 9.77
N ASN A 99 11.52 2.31 10.10
CA ASN A 99 12.45 1.68 11.08
C ASN A 99 12.96 0.27 10.71
N LEU A 100 12.18 -0.58 10.05
CA LEU A 100 12.61 -1.96 9.76
C LEU A 100 13.07 -2.12 8.31
N LEU A 101 12.26 -1.64 7.36
CA LEU A 101 12.55 -1.82 5.93
C LEU A 101 13.72 -0.96 5.44
N CYS A 102 13.93 0.25 5.97
CA CYS A 102 15.09 1.07 5.63
C CYS A 102 16.42 0.43 6.05
N ASN A 103 16.42 -0.34 7.14
CA ASN A 103 17.63 -1.02 7.65
C ASN A 103 17.88 -2.34 6.93
N THR A 104 16.83 -3.08 6.58
CA THR A 104 16.97 -4.39 5.92
C THR A 104 17.11 -4.28 4.39
N TYR A 105 16.41 -3.34 3.75
CA TYR A 105 16.35 -3.21 2.27
C TYR A 105 16.40 -1.75 1.78
N PRO A 106 17.45 -0.98 2.07
CA PRO A 106 17.53 0.45 1.75
C PRO A 106 17.41 0.74 0.25
N ALA A 107 18.01 -0.09 -0.60
CA ALA A 107 17.97 0.08 -2.05
C ALA A 107 16.56 -0.08 -2.63
N LEU A 108 15.78 -1.02 -2.11
CA LEU A 108 14.41 -1.28 -2.55
C LEU A 108 13.49 -0.13 -2.17
N ILE A 109 13.60 0.37 -0.93
CA ILE A 109 12.84 1.54 -0.46
C ILE A 109 13.18 2.78 -1.28
N HIS A 110 14.46 3.03 -1.54
CA HIS A 110 14.88 4.18 -2.35
C HIS A 110 14.31 4.12 -3.78
N CYS A 111 14.25 2.93 -4.39
CA CYS A 111 13.59 2.74 -5.68
C CYS A 111 12.07 2.98 -5.60
N ALA A 112 11.40 2.45 -4.57
CA ALA A 112 9.96 2.64 -4.36
C ALA A 112 9.61 4.13 -4.19
N VAL A 113 10.36 4.88 -3.37
CA VAL A 113 10.16 6.31 -3.15
C VAL A 113 10.36 7.12 -4.44
N LYS A 114 11.37 6.76 -5.26
CA LYS A 114 11.57 7.40 -6.57
C LYS A 114 10.37 7.20 -7.50
N ILE A 115 9.87 5.97 -7.58
CA ILE A 115 8.69 5.65 -8.39
C ILE A 115 7.46 6.39 -7.85
N LEU A 116 7.25 6.40 -6.53
CA LEU A 116 6.14 7.11 -5.89
C LEU A 116 6.21 8.62 -6.16
N THR A 117 7.39 9.22 -6.13
CA THR A 117 7.61 10.62 -6.48
C THR A 117 7.21 10.92 -7.92
N CYS A 118 7.44 10.00 -8.86
CA CYS A 118 6.99 10.16 -10.24
C CYS A 118 5.46 10.19 -10.35
N PHE A 119 4.75 9.32 -9.62
CA PHE A 119 3.28 9.34 -9.61
C PHE A 119 2.70 10.55 -8.87
N GLY A 120 3.34 10.98 -7.78
CA GLY A 120 2.97 12.21 -7.07
C GLY A 120 3.10 13.45 -7.96
N SER A 121 4.16 13.53 -8.77
CA SER A 121 4.35 14.67 -9.69
C SER A 121 3.37 14.66 -10.85
N THR A 122 2.98 13.50 -11.39
CA THR A 122 1.92 13.43 -12.42
C THR A 122 0.58 13.93 -11.88
N TYR A 123 0.19 13.52 -10.67
CA TYR A 123 -1.04 14.01 -10.04
C TYR A 123 -1.02 15.52 -9.81
N LEU A 124 0.09 16.07 -9.31
CA LEU A 124 0.25 17.52 -9.14
C LEU A 124 0.14 18.27 -10.47
N CYS A 125 0.73 17.73 -11.54
CA CYS A 125 0.61 18.28 -12.88
C CYS A 125 -0.85 18.26 -13.38
N GLU A 126 -1.55 17.14 -13.25
CA GLU A 126 -2.96 17.01 -13.64
C GLU A 126 -3.86 17.99 -12.88
N SER A 127 -3.67 18.09 -11.56
CA SER A 127 -4.36 19.05 -10.70
C SER A 127 -4.09 20.50 -11.13
N ALA A 128 -2.82 20.84 -11.40
CA ALA A 128 -2.43 22.15 -11.89
C ALA A 128 -3.07 22.48 -13.25
N PHE A 129 -3.10 21.53 -14.19
CA PHE A 129 -3.74 21.73 -15.49
C PHE A 129 -5.26 21.90 -15.38
N SER A 130 -5.91 21.11 -14.54
CA SER A 130 -7.34 21.24 -14.26
C SER A 130 -7.67 22.62 -13.67
N ALA A 131 -6.91 23.05 -12.66
CA ALA A 131 -7.01 24.39 -12.08
C ALA A 131 -6.76 25.48 -13.12
N MET A 132 -5.74 25.31 -13.97
CA MET A 132 -5.42 26.26 -15.05
C MET A 132 -6.60 26.41 -16.02
N GLY A 133 -7.24 25.29 -16.40
CA GLY A 133 -8.41 25.27 -17.25
C GLY A 133 -9.56 26.10 -16.66
N ILE A 134 -9.83 25.92 -15.36
CA ILE A 134 -10.88 26.68 -14.65
C ILE A 134 -10.53 28.17 -14.57
N ILE A 135 -9.29 28.50 -14.17
CA ILE A 135 -8.83 29.88 -14.00
C ILE A 135 -8.85 30.63 -15.33
N LYS A 136 -8.28 30.05 -16.39
CA LYS A 136 -8.28 30.65 -17.73
C LYS A 136 -9.69 30.77 -18.32
N SER A 137 -10.57 29.81 -18.07
CA SER A 137 -11.97 29.89 -18.54
C SER A 137 -12.72 31.07 -17.89
N LYS A 138 -12.51 31.31 -16.58
CA LYS A 138 -13.20 32.38 -15.82
C LYS A 138 -12.62 33.78 -15.99
N LYS A 139 -11.31 33.92 -16.22
CA LYS A 139 -10.58 35.22 -16.22
C LYS A 139 -9.86 35.50 -17.55
N ARG A 140 -10.35 34.87 -18.62
CA ARG A 140 -9.71 34.71 -19.95
C ARG A 140 -9.08 35.95 -20.58
N SER A 141 -9.56 37.15 -20.27
CA SER A 141 -9.10 38.42 -20.84
C SER A 141 -8.18 39.26 -19.94
N LEU A 142 -7.88 38.84 -18.71
CA LEU A 142 -7.28 39.69 -17.67
C LEU A 142 -6.04 39.13 -16.94
N LEU A 143 -5.59 37.93 -17.28
CA LEU A 143 -4.48 37.27 -16.57
C LEU A 143 -3.16 37.40 -17.32
N THR A 144 -2.20 38.09 -16.70
CA THR A 144 -0.77 37.96 -17.02
C THR A 144 -0.24 36.62 -16.49
N ASP A 145 0.85 36.13 -17.07
CA ASP A 145 1.47 34.83 -16.71
C ASP A 145 1.86 34.74 -15.21
N ARG A 146 2.27 35.88 -14.64
CA ARG A 146 2.58 36.01 -13.22
C ARG A 146 1.35 35.78 -12.33
N HIS A 147 0.21 36.37 -12.69
CA HIS A 147 -1.04 36.17 -11.93
C HIS A 147 -1.55 34.74 -12.06
N LEU A 148 -1.36 34.10 -13.21
CA LEU A 148 -1.72 32.70 -13.41
C LEU A 148 -0.89 31.79 -12.50
N THR A 149 0.41 32.04 -12.41
CA THR A 149 1.33 31.28 -11.56
C THR A 149 0.93 31.37 -10.09
N ASP A 150 0.60 32.57 -9.60
CA ASP A 150 0.15 32.78 -8.22
C ASP A 150 -1.19 32.08 -7.94
N CYS A 151 -2.16 32.17 -8.86
CA CYS A 151 -3.44 31.48 -8.73
C CYS A 151 -3.29 29.95 -8.75
N LEU A 152 -2.41 29.40 -9.59
CA LEU A 152 -2.14 27.96 -9.63
C LEU A 152 -1.51 27.48 -8.34
N ARG A 153 -0.48 28.18 -7.84
CA ARG A 153 0.15 27.86 -6.57
C ARG A 153 -0.84 27.88 -5.41
N ALA A 154 -1.78 28.83 -5.40
CA ALA A 154 -2.84 28.88 -4.40
C ALA A 154 -3.86 27.73 -4.53
N ALA A 155 -4.16 27.28 -5.75
CA ALA A 155 -5.15 26.23 -6.01
C ALA A 155 -4.62 24.81 -5.76
N THR A 156 -3.31 24.58 -5.93
CA THR A 156 -2.68 23.25 -5.78
C THR A 156 -1.99 23.06 -4.43
N SER A 157 -1.89 24.09 -3.60
CA SER A 157 -1.26 24.02 -2.27
C SER A 157 -2.28 23.70 -1.19
N GLU A 158 -1.91 22.83 -0.25
CA GLU A 158 -2.68 22.54 0.96
C GLU A 158 -2.49 23.61 2.06
N GLN A 159 -1.68 24.65 1.83
CA GLN A 159 -1.51 25.73 2.80
C GLN A 159 -2.80 26.51 3.00
N GLN A 160 -3.30 26.55 4.23
CA GLN A 160 -4.45 27.38 4.57
C GLN A 160 -4.09 28.88 4.43
N PRO A 161 -4.90 29.67 3.71
CA PRO A 161 -4.69 31.10 3.65
C PRO A 161 -4.89 31.71 5.04
N ASP A 162 -3.90 32.48 5.51
CA ASP A 162 -4.03 33.22 6.77
C ASP A 162 -4.97 34.42 6.58
N LEU A 163 -6.26 34.14 6.72
CA LEU A 163 -7.34 35.11 6.59
C LEU A 163 -7.20 36.25 7.61
N LYS A 164 -6.59 36.01 8.78
CA LYS A 164 -6.43 37.04 9.82
C LYS A 164 -5.41 38.09 9.40
N LEU A 165 -4.27 37.65 8.85
CA LEU A 165 -3.29 38.57 8.29
C LEU A 165 -3.80 39.30 7.05
N LEU A 166 -4.61 38.63 6.22
CA LEU A 166 -5.17 39.21 5.00
C LEU A 166 -6.17 40.32 5.31
N VAL A 167 -7.11 40.07 6.23
CA VAL A 167 -8.09 41.06 6.70
C VAL A 167 -7.40 42.25 7.36
N LYS A 168 -6.34 42.01 8.15
CA LYS A 168 -5.57 43.08 8.80
C LYS A 168 -4.81 43.97 7.80
N ARG A 169 -4.49 43.45 6.61
CA ARG A 169 -3.76 44.18 5.55
C ARG A 169 -4.67 44.76 4.47
N MET A 170 -5.97 44.45 4.47
CA MET A 170 -6.92 45.04 3.53
C MET A 170 -7.11 46.53 3.84
N GLN A 171 -6.67 47.40 2.93
CA GLN A 171 -7.10 48.80 2.91
C GLN A 171 -8.52 48.86 2.36
N THR A 172 -9.49 49.19 3.21
CA THR A 172 -10.86 49.45 2.81
C THR A 172 -10.92 50.74 2.01
N GLN A 173 -11.23 50.64 0.71
CA GLN A 173 -11.62 51.78 -0.10
C GLN A 173 -12.94 52.29 0.45
N ILE A 174 -12.92 53.47 1.05
CA ILE A 174 -14.14 54.15 1.50
C ILE A 174 -14.77 54.74 0.23
N SER A 175 -15.94 54.24 -0.17
CA SER A 175 -16.70 54.88 -1.25
C SER A 175 -17.14 56.26 -0.78
N HIS A 176 -16.90 57.27 -1.63
CA HIS A 176 -17.35 58.63 -1.45
C HIS A 176 -18.83 58.81 -1.80
#